data_AF-A0A8S4EL03-F1
#
_entry.id   AF-A0A8S4EL03-F1
#
_cell.length_a   1.000
_cell.length_b   1.000
_cell.length_c   1.000
_cell.angle_alpha   90.00
_cell.angle_beta   90.00
_cell.angle_gamma   90.00
#
_symmetry.space_group_name_H-M   'P 1'
#
loop_
_entity.id
_entity.type
_entity.pdbx_description
1 polymer ?
#
loop_
_entity_poly.entity_id
_entity_poly.type
_entity_poly.pdbx_seq_one_letter_code
_entity_poly.pdbx_strand_id
1 'polypeptide(L)'
;MLARRFQRCSGEVKRQLFLTYCTSVYTVELWSSHTVEAMRRMRVQYNHAWRALFRLPYHCSASGMFAAGRAPGWAALLRRRSASTRAVIFASDNPILCAVRQWPESPLHDTWRKYHVSFL
;
A
#
# COMPACT_ATOMS: atom_id res chain seq x y z
N MET A 1 17.53 12.22 0.43
CA MET A 1 17.50 13.49 -0.34
C MET A 1 16.16 14.24 -0.21
N LEU A 2 15.01 13.59 -0.44
CA LEU A 2 13.68 14.22 -0.35
C LEU A 2 13.29 14.75 1.04
N ALA A 3 13.39 13.92 2.10
CA ALA A 3 13.01 14.32 3.46
C ALA A 3 13.75 15.59 3.96
N ARG A 4 15.01 15.78 3.55
CA ARG A 4 15.81 16.97 3.87
C ARG A 4 15.32 18.21 3.13
N ARG A 5 14.95 18.10 1.85
CA ARG A 5 14.46 19.22 1.04
C ARG A 5 13.10 19.72 1.53
N PHE A 6 12.22 18.81 1.93
CA PHE A 6 10.87 19.12 2.42
C PHE A 6 10.80 19.29 3.94
N GLN A 7 11.94 19.40 4.61
CA GLN A 7 12.02 19.44 6.07
C GLN A 7 11.25 20.61 6.68
N ARG A 8 11.31 21.79 6.05
CA ARG A 8 10.65 23.02 6.52
C ARG A 8 9.22 23.16 6.02
N CYS A 9 8.74 22.24 5.18
CA CYS A 9 7.37 22.26 4.69
C CYS A 9 6.37 21.90 5.79
N SER A 10 5.12 22.33 5.61
CA SER A 10 4.01 22.00 6.49
C SER A 10 3.76 20.49 6.55
N GLY A 11 3.07 20.04 7.60
CA GLY A 11 2.65 18.65 7.75
C GLY A 11 1.79 18.17 6.58
N GLU A 12 0.94 19.05 6.03
CA GLU A 12 0.07 18.72 4.90
C GLU A 12 0.87 18.50 3.60
N VAL A 13 1.85 19.35 3.30
CA VAL A 13 2.72 19.16 2.12
C VAL A 13 3.50 17.85 2.22
N LYS A 14 4.02 17.54 3.41
CA LYS A 14 4.70 16.26 3.69
C LYS A 14 3.75 15.09 3.50
N ARG A 15 2.53 15.18 4.04
CA ARG A 15 1.50 14.16 3.88
C ARG A 15 1.17 13.94 2.40
N GLN A 16 0.92 15.01 1.64
CA GLN A 16 0.65 14.89 0.21
C GLN A 16 1.81 14.25 -0.55
N LEU A 17 3.05 14.68 -0.29
CA LEU A 17 4.25 14.08 -0.89
C LEU A 17 4.31 12.56 -0.62
N PHE A 18 4.02 12.14 0.60
CA PHE A 18 3.99 10.73 0.94
C PHE A 18 2.83 10.00 0.24
N LEU A 19 1.63 10.57 0.22
CA LEU A 19 0.47 9.98 -0.43
C LEU A 19 0.71 9.81 -1.94
N THR A 20 1.31 10.79 -2.62
CA THR A 20 1.55 10.73 -4.06
C THR A 20 2.66 9.74 -4.44
N TYR A 21 3.79 9.79 -3.73
CA TYR A 21 4.97 8.99 -4.13
C TYR A 21 5.12 7.66 -3.40
N CYS A 22 4.70 7.56 -2.13
CA CYS A 22 4.91 6.35 -1.33
C CYS A 22 3.69 5.43 -1.31
N THR A 23 2.48 5.90 -1.63
CA THR A 23 1.27 5.04 -1.69
C THR A 23 0.90 4.56 -3.09
N SER A 24 1.58 5.07 -4.12
CA SER A 24 1.43 4.59 -5.50
C SER A 24 2.14 3.27 -5.76
N VAL A 25 2.89 2.74 -4.77
CA VAL A 25 3.70 1.50 -4.79
C VAL A 25 3.44 0.69 -6.05
N TYR A 26 4.35 0.85 -7.01
CA TYR A 26 4.12 0.45 -8.39
C TYR A 26 3.65 -1.01 -8.47
N THR A 27 2.47 -1.18 -9.08
CA THR A 27 1.81 -2.46 -9.35
C THR A 27 1.66 -3.39 -8.14
N VAL A 28 1.56 -2.85 -6.93
CA VAL A 28 1.48 -3.64 -5.69
C VAL A 28 0.31 -4.62 -5.66
N GLU A 29 -0.78 -4.29 -6.35
CA GLU A 29 -1.94 -5.15 -6.57
C GLU A 29 -1.62 -6.45 -7.33
N LEU A 30 -0.53 -6.47 -8.11
CA LEU A 30 -0.08 -7.64 -8.90
C LEU A 30 1.01 -8.44 -8.19
N TRP A 31 1.44 -8.04 -6.99
CA TRP A 31 2.50 -8.71 -6.24
C TRP A 31 1.99 -9.99 -5.58
N SER A 32 1.77 -11.02 -6.39
CA SER A 32 1.28 -12.33 -5.94
C SER A 32 2.40 -13.28 -5.53
N SER A 33 3.54 -13.21 -6.21
CA SER A 33 4.72 -14.05 -5.96
C SER A 33 5.84 -13.24 -5.31
N HIS A 34 5.93 -13.29 -3.99
CA HIS A 34 6.99 -12.61 -3.23
C HIS A 34 7.40 -13.43 -2.01
N THR A 35 8.62 -13.24 -1.51
CA THR A 35 9.02 -13.80 -0.22
C THR A 35 8.42 -13.01 0.94
N VAL A 36 8.22 -13.68 2.07
CA VAL A 36 7.77 -13.03 3.32
C VAL A 36 8.75 -11.91 3.72
N GLU A 37 10.05 -12.17 3.57
CA GLU A 37 11.12 -11.19 3.85
C GLU A 37 11.08 -9.96 2.93
N ALA A 38 10.79 -10.13 1.63
CA ALA A 38 10.62 -8.99 0.72
C ALA A 38 9.44 -8.11 1.16
N MET A 39 8.29 -8.72 1.46
CA MET A 39 7.10 -8.01 1.94
C MET A 39 7.33 -7.33 3.29
N ARG A 40 8.04 -7.98 4.22
CA ARG A 40 8.44 -7.41 5.51
C ARG A 40 9.35 -6.20 5.34
N ARG A 41 10.36 -6.28 4.46
CA ARG A 41 11.27 -5.16 4.15
C ARG A 41 10.51 -3.98 3.56
N MET A 42 9.59 -4.22 2.62
CA MET A 42 8.74 -3.17 2.05
C MET A 42 7.91 -2.45 3.11
N ARG A 43 7.26 -3.20 4.01
CA ARG A 43 6.51 -2.62 5.15
C ARG A 43 7.41 -1.76 6.04
N VAL A 44 8.61 -2.23 6.35
CA VAL A 44 9.59 -1.51 7.18
C VAL A 44 10.00 -0.21 6.48
N GLN A 45 10.38 -0.24 5.20
CA GLN A 45 10.76 0.94 4.43
C GLN A 45 9.62 1.96 4.32
N TYR A 46 8.38 1.51 4.09
CA TYR A 46 7.20 2.35 4.08
C TYR A 46 7.01 3.11 5.40
N ASN A 47 7.15 2.39 6.53
CA ASN A 47 7.08 2.99 7.87
C ASN A 47 8.24 3.98 8.10
N HIS A 48 9.46 3.63 7.70
CA HIS A 48 10.62 4.51 7.84
C HIS A 48 10.52 5.77 6.99
N ALA A 49 9.96 5.69 5.78
CA ALA A 49 9.76 6.85 4.92
C ALA A 49 8.85 7.89 5.60
N TRP A 50 7.75 7.45 6.23
CA TRP A 50 6.88 8.33 7.03
C TRP A 50 7.64 8.95 8.20
N ARG A 51 8.35 8.14 8.98
CA ARG A 51 9.15 8.63 10.13
C ARG A 51 10.19 9.65 9.70
N ALA A 52 10.92 9.40 8.61
CA ALA A 52 11.94 10.29 8.11
C ALA A 52 11.36 11.64 7.66
N LEU A 53 10.18 11.63 7.02
CA LEU A 53 9.53 12.84 6.53
C LEU A 53 8.96 13.71 7.66
N PHE A 54 8.42 13.07 8.71
CA PHE A 54 7.80 13.73 9.86
C PHE A 54 8.73 13.86 11.09
N ARG A 55 9.97 13.37 10.99
CA ARG A 55 10.96 13.37 12.09
C ARG A 55 10.45 12.70 13.37
N LEU A 56 9.72 11.62 13.18
CA LEU A 56 9.15 10.88 14.30
C LEU A 56 10.22 9.99 14.96
N PRO A 57 10.13 9.77 16.28
CA PRO A 57 11.04 8.87 16.97
C PRO A 57 10.87 7.43 16.47
N TYR A 58 11.95 6.64 16.58
CA TYR A 58 11.93 5.24 16.14
C TYR A 58 10.93 4.39 16.94
N HIS A 59 10.77 4.67 18.22
CA HIS A 59 9.89 3.95 19.15
C HIS A 59 8.39 4.28 19.00
N CYS A 60 8.00 5.15 18.05
CA CYS A 60 6.58 5.43 17.84
C CYS A 60 5.86 4.22 17.23
N SER A 61 4.61 4.03 17.66
CA SER A 61 3.71 3.04 17.09
C SER A 61 3.46 3.35 15.60
N ALA A 62 3.65 2.34 14.75
CA ALA A 62 3.41 2.47 13.31
C ALA A 62 1.93 2.73 13.00
N SER A 63 1.00 2.06 13.67
CA SER A 63 -0.43 2.33 13.49
C SER A 63 -0.80 3.74 13.98
N GLY A 64 -0.25 4.13 15.14
CA GLY A 64 -0.50 5.45 15.72
C GLY A 64 -0.02 6.61 14.82
N MET A 65 1.18 6.53 14.26
CA MET A 65 1.72 7.60 13.41
C MET A 65 0.92 7.80 12.12
N PHE A 66 0.41 6.72 11.52
CA PHE A 66 -0.41 6.80 10.31
C PHE A 66 -1.83 7.29 10.61
N ALA A 67 -2.41 6.87 11.74
CA ALA A 67 -3.71 7.36 12.20
C ALA A 67 -3.67 8.87 12.47
N ALA A 68 -2.69 9.33 13.26
CA ALA A 68 -2.48 10.77 13.53
C ALA A 68 -2.21 11.55 12.23
N GLY A 69 -1.46 10.95 11.30
CA GLY A 69 -1.13 11.50 9.99
C GLY A 69 -2.25 11.45 8.95
N ARG A 70 -3.42 10.87 9.25
CA ARG A 70 -4.51 10.63 8.29
C ARG A 70 -4.01 10.05 6.97
N ALA A 71 -3.15 9.04 7.07
CA ALA A 71 -2.54 8.33 5.95
C ALA A 71 -2.72 6.81 6.13
N PRO A 72 -2.81 6.03 5.03
CA PRO A 72 -2.99 4.59 5.15
C PRO A 72 -1.70 3.94 5.65
N GLY A 73 -1.82 3.08 6.66
CA GLY A 73 -0.75 2.13 6.99
C GLY A 73 -0.58 1.07 5.89
N TRP A 74 0.54 0.33 5.92
CA TRP A 74 0.87 -0.66 4.90
C TRP A 74 -0.26 -1.66 4.58
N ALA A 75 -0.85 -2.27 5.61
CA ALA A 75 -1.95 -3.22 5.41
C ALA A 75 -3.21 -2.57 4.82
N ALA A 76 -3.53 -1.34 5.23
CA ALA A 76 -4.66 -0.60 4.69
C ALA A 76 -4.43 -0.21 3.23
N LEU A 77 -3.19 0.15 2.86
CA LEU A 77 -2.80 0.42 1.49
C LEU A 77 -3.01 -0.81 0.60
N LEU A 78 -2.50 -1.97 1.01
CA LEU A 78 -2.63 -3.22 0.25
C LEU A 78 -4.10 -3.58 0.04
N ARG A 79 -4.92 -3.56 1.09
CA ARG A 79 -6.36 -3.82 0.99
C ARG A 79 -7.05 -2.89 0.01
N ARG A 80 -6.78 -1.58 0.11
CA ARG A 80 -7.38 -0.58 -0.78
C ARG A 80 -6.99 -0.83 -2.24
N ARG A 81 -5.71 -1.11 -2.52
CA ARG A 81 -5.22 -1.39 -3.88
C ARG A 81 -5.84 -2.67 -4.42
N SER A 82 -5.81 -3.76 -3.66
CA SER A 82 -6.44 -5.03 -4.06
C SER A 82 -7.94 -4.89 -4.33
N ALA A 83 -8.68 -4.19 -3.47
CA ALA A 83 -10.12 -3.95 -3.66
C ALA A 83 -10.40 -3.12 -4.92
N SER A 84 -9.62 -2.06 -5.15
CA SER A 84 -9.75 -1.20 -6.33
C SER A 84 -9.49 -1.99 -7.62
N THR A 85 -8.42 -2.77 -7.67
CA THR A 85 -8.08 -3.57 -8.85
C THR A 85 -9.12 -4.65 -9.11
N ARG A 86 -9.62 -5.29 -8.05
CA ARG A 86 -10.73 -6.25 -8.16
C ARG A 86 -11.97 -5.58 -8.73
N ALA A 87 -12.37 -4.42 -8.22
CA ALA A 87 -13.54 -3.71 -8.71
C ALA A 87 -13.42 -3.38 -10.21
N VAL A 88 -12.24 -2.90 -10.65
CA VAL A 88 -11.96 -2.60 -12.06
C VAL A 88 -12.05 -3.86 -12.94
N ILE A 89 -11.46 -4.97 -12.50
CA ILE A 89 -11.49 -6.24 -13.27
C ILE A 89 -12.93 -6.76 -13.39
N PHE A 90 -13.72 -6.69 -12.32
CA PHE A 90 -15.08 -7.20 -12.33
C PHE A 90 -16.06 -6.31 -13.13
N ALA A 91 -15.76 -5.02 -13.26
CA ALA A 91 -16.55 -4.07 -14.02
C ALA A 91 -16.13 -3.95 -15.50
N SER A 92 -15.05 -4.60 -15.93
CA SER A 92 -14.55 -4.47 -17.29
C SER A 92 -15.07 -5.54 -18.24
N ASP A 93 -15.45 -5.11 -19.44
CA ASP A 93 -15.78 -5.98 -20.58
C ASP A 93 -14.54 -6.33 -21.45
N ASN A 94 -13.35 -5.90 -21.03
CA ASN A 94 -12.12 -6.25 -21.75
C ASN A 94 -11.90 -7.77 -21.72
N PRO A 95 -11.75 -8.45 -22.87
CA PRO A 95 -11.64 -9.92 -22.91
C PRO A 95 -10.51 -10.49 -22.04
N ILE A 96 -9.39 -9.77 -21.90
CA ILE A 96 -8.27 -10.19 -21.06
C ILE A 96 -8.67 -10.13 -19.58
N LEU A 97 -9.35 -9.06 -19.16
CA LEU A 97 -9.81 -8.91 -17.78
C LEU A 97 -10.97 -9.87 -17.47
N CYS A 98 -11.84 -10.15 -18.44
CA CYS A 98 -12.86 -11.20 -18.32
C CYS A 98 -12.21 -12.58 -18.11
N ALA A 99 -11.15 -12.90 -18.85
CA ALA A 99 -10.41 -14.15 -18.66
C ALA A 99 -9.77 -14.22 -17.25
N VAL A 100 -9.16 -13.14 -16.76
CA VAL A 100 -8.61 -13.08 -15.39
C VAL A 100 -9.71 -13.26 -14.34
N ARG A 101 -10.89 -12.65 -14.54
CA ARG A 101 -12.05 -12.82 -13.65
C ARG A 101 -12.49 -14.28 -13.59
N GLN A 102 -12.46 -14.99 -14.72
CA GLN A 102 -12.87 -16.39 -14.85
C GLN A 102 -11.81 -17.40 -14.41
N TRP A 103 -10.60 -16.95 -14.02
CA TRP A 103 -9.51 -17.82 -13.55
C TRP A 103 -9.34 -17.80 -12.01
N PRO A 104 -10.10 -18.63 -11.27
CA PRO A 104 -10.12 -18.61 -9.80
C PRO A 104 -8.81 -19.05 -9.14
N GLU A 105 -8.01 -19.87 -9.83
CA GLU A 105 -6.70 -20.35 -9.38
C GLU A 105 -5.56 -19.38 -9.67
N SER A 106 -5.85 -18.20 -10.22
CA SER A 106 -4.78 -17.24 -10.47
C SER A 106 -4.17 -16.74 -9.15
N PRO A 107 -2.84 -16.50 -9.12
CA PRO A 107 -2.16 -15.92 -7.94
C PRO A 107 -2.73 -14.56 -7.50
N LEU A 108 -3.41 -13.85 -8.40
CA LEU A 108 -4.10 -12.60 -8.11
C LEU A 108 -5.32 -12.82 -7.20
N HIS A 109 -6.11 -13.86 -7.46
CA HIS A 109 -7.27 -14.23 -6.64
C HIS A 109 -6.83 -14.73 -5.25
N ASP A 110 -5.72 -15.46 -5.14
CA ASP A 110 -5.12 -15.83 -3.84
C ASP A 110 -4.75 -14.58 -3.02
N THR A 111 -4.15 -13.59 -3.69
CA THR A 111 -3.77 -12.31 -3.09
C THR A 111 -5.01 -11.56 -2.58
N TRP A 112 -6.11 -11.58 -3.34
CA TRP A 112 -7.37 -10.98 -2.90
C TRP A 112 -7.97 -11.72 -1.71
N ARG A 113 -7.99 -13.06 -1.73
CA ARG A 113 -8.43 -13.86 -0.58
C ARG A 113 -7.62 -13.52 0.66
N LYS A 114 -6.30 -13.46 0.55
CA LYS A 114 -5.40 -13.10 1.66
C LYS A 114 -5.71 -11.73 2.28
N TYR A 115 -6.03 -10.72 1.48
CA TYR A 115 -6.25 -9.37 2.00
C TYR A 115 -7.72 -9.04 2.35
N HIS A 116 -8.69 -9.79 1.81
CA HIS A 116 -10.12 -9.57 2.05
C HIS A 116 -10.73 -10.54 3.07
N VAL A 117 -10.13 -11.72 3.31
CA VAL A 117 -10.65 -12.72 4.26
C VAL A 117 -10.15 -12.50 5.69
N SER A 118 -9.13 -11.67 5.93
CA SER A 118 -8.56 -11.45 7.28
C SER A 118 -9.43 -10.65 8.28
N PHE A 119 -10.75 -10.58 8.07
CA PHE A 119 -11.72 -10.04 9.04
C PHE A 119 -13.05 -10.82 8.96
N LEU A 120 -12.99 -12.10 9.30
CA LEU A 120 -14.06 -12.82 10.00
C LEU A 120 -13.40 -13.55 11.17
#